data_AF-A0A2J6MXD7-F1
#
_entry.id   AF-A0A2J6MXD7-F1
#
_cell.length_a   1.000
_cell.length_b   1.000
_cell.length_c   1.000
_cell.angle_alpha   90.00
_cell.angle_beta   90.00
_cell.angle_gamma   90.00
#
_symmetry.space_group_name_H-M   'P 1'
#
loop_
_entity.id
_entity.type
_entity.pdbx_description
1 polymer ?
#
loop_
_entity_poly.entity_id
_entity_poly.type
_entity_poly.pdbx_seq_one_letter_code
_entity_poly.pdbx_strand_id
1 'polypeptide(L)'
;MLSVLARIIDIAAVAAAALVAAALHRGGLVPLSDMETLALAFSCVLAVWMFPAFGIYQSWRGKPLYDLFARVAVAWLAVEGTGILLSFSVHRADSLSRLWLAYWAASAVVLLVAAKALVYTVLKGIRREGYNLKAVAVAGGAPFGHFLIGQMHSRPEAGFMPVLLFDEDARADDARGDALVDGVPVERDVQSMIEFVRRRAVRELWLALPMSKERTIHRIVTELRNDFVNIRFIPDVRSLSLFSQPVVDLLGVPAINLAASPITDLRVWPKRVFDRLFALGVLIALAPVFAVIAVAVKLSSPGPVFFRQRRKGLDGNEFEIYKFRSMKQHADAPGTVTQARRGDPRITRVGAFLRRTSLDELPQFINVLKGEMSVVGPRPHALEHDDIYKDLVRGYMHRYRIKPGITGWAQINGFRGETDRIEKMRDRVRFDLHYMQNWSFGLDLKIVVLTLWKGFVGHNAY
;
A
#
# COMPACT_ATOMS: atom_id res chain seq x y z
N MET A 1 -1.28 -1.47 -11.86
CA MET A 1 -1.27 -2.22 -13.14
C MET A 1 0.15 -2.65 -13.54
N LEU A 2 1.12 -1.74 -13.63
CA LEU A 2 2.52 -2.07 -13.98
C LEU A 2 3.17 -3.21 -13.17
N SER A 3 2.94 -3.26 -11.84
CA SER A 3 3.49 -4.32 -10.99
C SER A 3 2.88 -5.72 -11.25
N VAL A 4 1.62 -5.80 -11.71
CA VAL A 4 0.99 -7.09 -12.04
C VAL A 4 1.49 -7.58 -13.39
N LEU A 5 1.57 -6.68 -14.38
CA LEU A 5 2.14 -6.98 -15.69
C LEU A 5 3.59 -7.48 -15.58
N ALA A 6 4.41 -6.84 -14.75
CA ALA A 6 5.79 -7.28 -14.52
C ALA A 6 5.89 -8.72 -13.97
N ARG A 7 4.92 -9.17 -13.17
CA ARG A 7 4.89 -10.55 -12.65
C ARG A 7 4.51 -11.55 -13.73
N ILE A 8 3.54 -11.19 -14.56
CA ILE A 8 3.12 -12.04 -15.68
C ILE A 8 4.30 -12.24 -16.63
N ILE A 9 5.05 -11.16 -16.92
CA ILE A 9 6.27 -11.22 -17.74
C ILE A 9 7.31 -12.15 -17.09
N ASP A 10 7.56 -12.02 -15.79
CA ASP A 10 8.55 -12.85 -15.10
C ASP A 10 8.17 -14.35 -15.14
N ILE A 11 6.90 -14.68 -14.91
CA ILE A 11 6.41 -16.06 -14.98
C ILE A 11 6.47 -16.61 -16.40
N ALA A 12 6.12 -15.79 -17.40
CA ALA A 12 6.28 -16.18 -18.80
C ALA A 12 7.76 -16.41 -19.17
N ALA A 13 8.68 -15.60 -18.64
CA ALA A 13 10.12 -15.76 -18.86
C ALA A 13 10.64 -17.06 -18.22
N VAL A 14 10.19 -17.41 -17.01
CA VAL A 14 10.55 -18.68 -16.33
C VAL A 14 10.02 -19.88 -17.12
N ALA A 15 8.79 -19.82 -17.63
CA ALA A 15 8.22 -20.88 -18.45
C ALA A 15 8.93 -21.01 -19.82
N ALA A 16 9.23 -19.88 -20.47
CA ALA A 16 10.01 -19.88 -21.70
C ALA A 16 11.42 -20.45 -21.49
N ALA A 17 12.06 -20.13 -20.36
CA ALA A 17 13.35 -20.70 -19.99
C ALA A 17 13.31 -22.23 -19.82
N ALA A 18 12.22 -22.77 -19.27
CA ALA A 18 12.06 -24.22 -19.12
C ALA A 18 12.01 -24.93 -20.48
N LEU A 19 11.30 -24.34 -21.44
CA LEU A 19 11.22 -24.84 -22.82
C LEU A 19 12.57 -24.72 -23.54
N VAL A 20 13.28 -23.60 -23.37
CA VAL A 20 14.64 -23.42 -23.91
C VAL A 20 15.60 -24.45 -23.32
N ALA A 21 15.54 -24.69 -22.01
CA ALA A 21 16.37 -25.69 -21.35
C ALA A 21 16.06 -27.11 -21.83
N ALA A 22 14.78 -27.44 -22.05
CA ALA A 22 14.39 -28.73 -22.64
C ALA A 22 14.95 -28.88 -24.06
N ALA A 23 14.91 -27.80 -24.85
CA ALA A 23 15.46 -27.79 -26.19
C ALA A 23 16.99 -27.96 -26.22
N LEU A 24 17.71 -27.28 -25.32
CA LEU A 24 19.15 -27.44 -25.18
C LEU A 24 19.54 -28.83 -24.66
N HIS A 25 18.73 -29.41 -23.76
CA HIS A 25 19.01 -30.73 -23.20
C HIS A 25 18.77 -31.86 -24.20
N ARG A 26 17.70 -31.78 -25.00
CA ARG A 26 17.26 -32.85 -25.90
C ARG A 26 17.56 -32.59 -27.38
N GLY A 27 18.19 -31.47 -27.72
CA GLY A 27 18.58 -31.12 -29.09
C GLY A 27 17.43 -30.66 -30.00
N GLY A 28 16.30 -30.22 -29.45
CA GLY A 28 15.14 -29.74 -30.21
C GLY A 28 13.92 -29.41 -29.35
N LEU A 29 12.94 -28.70 -29.91
CA LEU A 29 11.71 -28.32 -29.19
C LEU A 29 10.86 -29.56 -28.91
N VAL A 30 10.98 -30.11 -27.70
CA VAL A 30 10.23 -31.27 -27.22
C VAL A 30 9.34 -30.82 -26.05
N PRO A 31 8.12 -31.39 -25.91
CA PRO A 31 7.29 -31.15 -24.74
C PRO A 31 8.03 -31.48 -23.44
N LEU A 32 7.73 -30.70 -22.40
CA LEU A 32 8.21 -30.99 -21.05
C LEU A 32 7.65 -32.33 -20.58
N SER A 33 8.45 -33.10 -19.86
CA SER A 33 7.97 -34.29 -19.16
C SER A 33 6.99 -33.89 -18.05
N ASP A 34 6.22 -34.85 -17.53
CA ASP A 34 5.31 -34.59 -16.41
C ASP A 34 6.04 -34.02 -15.18
N MET A 35 7.25 -34.51 -14.93
CA MET A 35 8.10 -34.03 -13.82
C MET A 35 8.65 -32.63 -14.06
N GLU A 36 9.11 -32.34 -15.28
CA GLU A 36 9.56 -30.98 -15.65
C GLU A 36 8.40 -29.98 -15.59
N THR A 37 7.20 -30.40 -15.99
CA THR A 37 5.97 -29.60 -15.92
C THR A 37 5.58 -29.33 -14.46
N LEU A 38 5.66 -30.34 -13.60
CA LEU A 38 5.41 -30.19 -12.16
C LEU A 38 6.43 -29.25 -11.51
N ALA A 39 7.72 -29.40 -11.85
CA ALA A 39 8.80 -28.54 -11.38
C ALA A 39 8.62 -27.09 -11.83
N LEU A 40 8.20 -26.87 -13.08
CA LEU A 40 7.83 -25.56 -13.62
C LEU A 40 6.66 -24.95 -12.85
N ALA A 41 5.56 -25.69 -12.67
CA ALA A 41 4.40 -25.21 -11.94
C ALA A 41 4.76 -24.81 -10.50
N PHE A 42 5.55 -25.64 -9.82
CA PHE A 42 6.02 -25.35 -8.46
C PHE A 42 6.92 -24.11 -8.41
N SER A 43 7.88 -24.00 -9.33
CA SER A 43 8.80 -22.85 -9.39
C SER A 43 8.09 -21.55 -9.74
N CYS A 44 7.02 -21.59 -10.56
CA CYS A 44 6.16 -20.43 -10.81
C CYS A 44 5.46 -19.96 -9.53
N VAL A 45 4.92 -20.89 -8.73
CA VAL A 45 4.29 -20.55 -7.43
C VAL A 45 5.31 -19.96 -6.47
N LEU A 46 6.49 -20.58 -6.36
CA LEU A 46 7.59 -20.07 -5.55
C LEU A 46 8.06 -18.69 -6.03
N ALA A 47 8.20 -18.45 -7.32
CA ALA A 47 8.61 -17.16 -7.87
C ALA A 47 7.60 -16.05 -7.54
N VAL A 48 6.29 -16.33 -7.64
CA VAL A 48 5.23 -15.38 -7.22
C VAL A 48 5.35 -15.02 -5.74
N TRP A 49 5.74 -15.98 -4.90
CA TRP A 49 5.88 -15.78 -3.45
C TRP A 49 7.21 -15.12 -3.06
N MET A 50 8.34 -15.55 -3.63
CA MET A 50 9.69 -15.14 -3.26
C MET A 50 10.16 -13.85 -3.95
N PHE A 51 9.90 -13.64 -5.24
CA PHE A 51 10.41 -12.46 -5.96
C PHE A 51 10.01 -11.13 -5.32
N PRO A 52 8.78 -10.99 -4.76
CA PRO A 52 8.46 -9.83 -3.94
C PRO A 52 9.43 -9.69 -2.77
N ALA A 53 9.78 -10.71 -2.00
CA ALA A 53 10.67 -10.58 -0.84
C ALA A 53 12.05 -9.97 -1.17
N PHE A 54 12.53 -10.08 -2.42
CA PHE A 54 13.83 -9.56 -2.87
C PHE A 54 13.83 -8.10 -3.37
N GLY A 55 12.68 -7.45 -3.51
CA GLY A 55 12.61 -6.04 -3.93
C GLY A 55 12.42 -5.81 -5.42
N ILE A 56 12.27 -6.89 -6.20
CA ILE A 56 12.27 -6.85 -7.66
C ILE A 56 11.12 -5.98 -8.20
N TYR A 57 9.96 -5.98 -7.54
CA TYR A 57 8.76 -5.26 -7.99
C TYR A 57 8.59 -3.84 -7.40
N GLN A 58 9.62 -3.29 -6.75
CA GLN A 58 9.59 -1.90 -6.29
C GLN A 58 9.78 -0.90 -7.44
N SER A 59 9.58 0.39 -7.15
CA SER A 59 9.92 1.45 -8.11
C SER A 59 11.44 1.60 -8.22
N TRP A 60 12.00 1.19 -9.36
CA TRP A 60 13.41 1.35 -9.72
C TRP A 60 13.74 2.69 -10.41
N ARG A 61 12.92 3.71 -10.18
CA ARG A 61 13.15 5.08 -10.69
C ARG A 61 14.43 5.64 -10.07
N GLY A 62 15.40 6.01 -10.90
CA GLY A 62 16.65 6.63 -10.45
C GLY A 62 17.59 5.71 -9.67
N LYS A 63 17.33 4.40 -9.62
CA LYS A 63 18.18 3.40 -8.96
C LYS A 63 19.08 2.69 -9.99
N PRO A 64 20.25 2.18 -9.57
CA PRO A 64 21.14 1.45 -10.45
C PRO A 64 20.54 0.11 -10.93
N LEU A 65 20.75 -0.21 -12.22
CA LEU A 65 20.25 -1.45 -12.84
C LEU A 65 20.98 -2.71 -12.37
N TYR A 66 22.27 -2.61 -12.03
CA TYR A 66 23.05 -3.76 -11.60
C TYR A 66 22.48 -4.38 -10.31
N ASP A 67 21.95 -3.55 -9.39
CA ASP A 67 21.32 -4.02 -8.16
C ASP A 67 20.01 -4.77 -8.46
N LEU A 68 19.24 -4.33 -9.46
CA LEU A 68 18.06 -5.06 -9.93
C LEU A 68 18.46 -6.42 -10.52
N PHE A 69 19.48 -6.48 -11.37
CA PHE A 69 19.93 -7.73 -12.00
C PHE A 69 20.45 -8.73 -10.96
N ALA A 70 21.26 -8.26 -10.01
CA ALA A 70 21.75 -9.09 -8.91
C ALA A 70 20.60 -9.65 -8.07
N ARG A 71 19.62 -8.82 -7.69
CA ARG A 71 18.45 -9.28 -6.92
C ARG A 71 17.61 -10.30 -7.66
N VAL A 72 17.42 -10.12 -8.97
CA VAL A 72 16.68 -11.08 -9.82
C VAL A 72 17.40 -12.42 -9.88
N ALA A 73 18.72 -12.40 -10.11
CA ALA A 73 19.52 -13.61 -10.14
C ALA A 73 19.49 -14.36 -8.79
N VAL A 74 19.73 -13.65 -7.68
CA VAL A 74 19.70 -14.24 -6.33
C VAL A 74 18.30 -14.78 -5.99
N ALA A 75 17.24 -14.04 -6.31
CA ALA A 75 15.87 -14.48 -6.06
C ALA A 75 15.52 -15.75 -6.83
N TRP A 76 15.94 -15.83 -8.10
CA TRP A 76 15.73 -17.01 -8.92
C TRP A 76 16.51 -18.22 -8.41
N LEU A 77 17.79 -18.05 -8.06
CA LEU A 77 18.59 -19.12 -7.46
C LEU A 77 17.99 -19.61 -6.13
N ALA A 78 17.39 -18.72 -5.35
CA ALA A 78 16.68 -19.10 -4.13
C ALA A 78 15.40 -19.92 -4.44
N VAL A 79 14.67 -19.59 -5.50
CA VAL A 79 13.52 -20.36 -5.98
C VAL A 79 13.95 -21.77 -6.43
N GLU A 80 14.96 -21.85 -7.28
CA GLU A 80 15.53 -23.13 -7.77
C GLU A 80 16.05 -23.98 -6.61
N GLY A 81 16.85 -23.40 -5.71
CA GLY A 81 17.37 -24.10 -4.54
C GLY A 81 16.25 -24.64 -3.64
N THR A 82 15.17 -23.86 -3.45
CA THR A 82 14.00 -24.32 -2.70
C THR A 82 13.25 -25.43 -3.43
N GLY A 83 13.13 -25.34 -4.76
CA GLY A 83 12.55 -26.38 -5.61
C GLY A 83 13.30 -27.71 -5.51
N ILE A 84 14.62 -27.66 -5.59
CA ILE A 84 15.51 -28.83 -5.45
C ILE A 84 15.35 -29.46 -4.06
N LEU A 85 15.42 -28.67 -2.98
CA LEU A 85 15.25 -29.17 -1.61
C LEU A 85 13.90 -29.87 -1.40
N LEU A 86 12.83 -29.31 -1.97
CA LEU A 86 11.50 -29.93 -1.90
C LEU A 86 11.44 -31.23 -2.72
N SER A 87 12.07 -31.27 -3.89
CA SER A 87 12.18 -32.48 -4.70
C SER A 87 12.91 -33.62 -3.97
N PHE A 88 13.92 -33.30 -3.15
CA PHE A 88 14.56 -34.26 -2.26
C PHE A 88 13.61 -34.77 -1.17
N SER A 89 12.81 -33.89 -0.57
CA SER A 89 11.86 -34.25 0.48
C SER A 89 10.75 -35.20 -0.01
N VAL A 90 10.30 -35.02 -1.26
CA VAL A 90 9.28 -35.87 -1.90
C VAL A 90 9.88 -37.17 -2.48
N HIS A 91 11.19 -37.41 -2.32
CA HIS A 91 11.91 -38.59 -2.84
C HIS A 91 11.75 -38.76 -4.36
N ARG A 92 11.62 -37.65 -5.09
CA ARG A 92 11.51 -37.63 -6.57
C ARG A 92 12.74 -37.02 -7.25
N ALA A 93 13.82 -36.76 -6.51
CA ALA A 93 15.03 -36.10 -7.01
C ALA A 93 15.69 -36.83 -8.20
N ASP A 94 15.61 -38.16 -8.26
CA ASP A 94 16.24 -38.95 -9.34
C ASP A 94 15.47 -38.88 -10.68
N SER A 95 14.25 -38.35 -10.68
CA SER A 95 13.42 -38.24 -11.88
C SER A 95 13.67 -36.97 -12.69
N LEU A 96 14.44 -36.01 -12.16
CA LEU A 96 14.78 -34.76 -12.83
C LEU A 96 16.25 -34.77 -13.27
N SER A 97 16.47 -34.48 -14.55
CA SER A 97 17.82 -34.34 -15.09
C SER A 97 18.54 -33.14 -14.47
N ARG A 98 19.68 -33.38 -13.82
CA ARG A 98 20.53 -32.32 -13.25
C ARG A 98 21.03 -31.34 -14.31
N LEU A 99 21.26 -31.84 -15.53
CA LEU A 99 21.70 -31.02 -16.66
C LEU A 99 20.57 -30.11 -17.15
N TRP A 100 19.34 -30.61 -17.21
CA TRP A 100 18.17 -29.79 -17.55
C TRP A 100 17.96 -28.67 -16.52
N LEU A 101 18.04 -29.00 -15.22
CA LEU A 101 17.96 -28.00 -14.14
C LEU A 101 19.04 -26.92 -14.28
N ALA A 102 20.28 -27.29 -14.60
CA ALA A 102 21.36 -26.32 -14.81
C ALA A 102 21.10 -25.40 -16.01
N TYR A 103 20.63 -25.95 -17.14
CA TYR A 103 20.24 -25.16 -18.31
C TYR A 103 19.05 -24.26 -18.03
N TRP A 104 18.07 -24.74 -17.26
CA TRP A 104 16.91 -23.95 -16.88
C TRP A 104 17.29 -22.81 -15.94
N ALA A 105 18.11 -23.08 -14.92
CA ALA A 105 18.61 -22.07 -14.01
C ALA A 105 19.35 -20.95 -14.77
N ALA A 106 20.25 -21.30 -15.69
CA ALA A 106 21.03 -20.33 -16.46
C ALA A 106 20.16 -19.53 -17.46
N SER A 107 19.35 -20.23 -18.27
CA SER A 107 18.49 -19.57 -19.26
C SER A 107 17.42 -18.67 -18.64
N ALA A 108 16.89 -19.03 -17.47
CA ALA A 108 15.93 -18.21 -16.74
C ALA A 108 16.55 -16.90 -16.22
N VAL A 109 17.77 -16.93 -15.67
CA VAL A 109 18.47 -15.68 -15.29
C VAL A 109 18.63 -14.76 -16.49
N VAL A 110 19.07 -15.29 -17.63
CA VAL A 110 19.26 -14.51 -18.86
C VAL A 110 17.94 -13.89 -19.33
N LEU A 111 16.87 -14.68 -19.43
CA LEU A 111 15.57 -14.20 -19.90
C LEU A 111 14.93 -13.21 -18.92
N LEU A 112 15.04 -13.44 -17.61
CA LEU A 112 14.53 -12.52 -16.59
C LEU A 112 15.29 -11.18 -16.63
N VAL A 113 16.63 -11.21 -16.70
CA VAL A 113 17.44 -9.99 -16.80
C VAL A 113 17.12 -9.24 -18.11
N ALA A 114 17.02 -9.94 -19.23
CA ALA A 114 16.63 -9.35 -20.51
C ALA A 114 15.24 -8.71 -20.45
N ALA A 115 14.25 -9.39 -19.85
CA ALA A 115 12.92 -8.86 -19.64
C ALA A 115 12.92 -7.59 -18.76
N LYS A 116 13.72 -7.56 -17.68
CA LYS A 116 13.88 -6.36 -16.84
C LYS A 116 14.55 -5.22 -17.59
N ALA A 117 15.61 -5.50 -18.35
CA ALA A 117 16.28 -4.50 -19.17
C ALA A 117 15.34 -3.90 -20.22
N LEU A 118 14.52 -4.74 -20.88
CA LEU A 118 13.51 -4.31 -21.83
C LEU A 118 12.45 -3.42 -21.17
N VAL A 119 11.83 -3.89 -20.09
CA VAL A 119 10.81 -3.11 -19.35
C VAL A 119 11.37 -1.78 -18.86
N TYR A 120 12.60 -1.77 -18.35
CA TYR A 120 13.27 -0.54 -17.92
C TYR A 120 13.48 0.41 -19.09
N THR A 121 13.96 -0.09 -20.24
CA THR A 121 14.23 0.72 -21.44
C THR A 121 12.96 1.29 -22.03
N VAL A 122 11.89 0.50 -22.11
CA VAL A 122 10.56 0.95 -22.56
C VAL A 122 10.01 2.03 -21.62
N LEU A 123 10.07 1.81 -20.31
CA LEU A 123 9.63 2.81 -19.33
C LEU A 123 10.49 4.07 -19.35
N LYS A 124 11.78 3.94 -19.65
CA LYS A 124 12.71 5.07 -19.85
C LYS A 124 12.31 5.90 -21.08
N GLY A 125 11.98 5.26 -22.20
CA GLY A 125 11.45 5.93 -23.40
C GLY A 125 10.15 6.67 -23.13
N ILE A 126 9.15 5.98 -22.58
CA ILE A 126 7.83 6.54 -22.24
C ILE A 126 7.96 7.77 -21.31
N ARG A 127 8.89 7.74 -20.34
CA ARG A 127 9.13 8.88 -19.43
C ARG A 127 9.81 10.05 -20.10
N ARG A 128 10.70 9.81 -21.07
CA ARG A 128 11.34 10.87 -21.86
C ARG A 128 10.33 11.64 -22.70
N GLU A 129 9.29 10.95 -23.18
CA GLU A 129 8.17 11.57 -23.91
C GLU A 129 7.14 12.27 -23.01
N GLY A 130 7.36 12.29 -21.69
CA GLY A 130 6.51 13.02 -20.75
C GLY A 130 5.39 12.21 -20.09
N TYR A 131 5.31 10.90 -20.35
CA TYR A 131 4.31 10.03 -19.74
C TYR A 131 4.84 9.37 -18.45
N ASN A 132 3.94 8.95 -17.55
CA ASN A 132 4.29 8.29 -16.27
C ASN A 132 5.20 9.14 -15.35
N LEU A 133 5.13 10.46 -15.49
CA LEU A 133 5.84 11.41 -14.64
C LEU A 133 5.16 11.53 -13.26
N LYS A 134 5.98 11.81 -12.24
CA LYS A 134 5.52 12.20 -10.91
C LYS A 134 5.82 13.67 -10.72
N ALA A 135 4.77 14.47 -10.55
CA ALA A 135 4.91 15.85 -10.13
C ALA A 135 5.52 15.91 -8.72
N VAL A 136 6.59 16.68 -8.57
CA VAL A 136 7.32 16.89 -7.32
C VAL A 136 7.37 18.37 -7.00
N ALA A 137 6.89 18.75 -5.83
CA ALA A 137 7.19 20.06 -5.25
C ALA A 137 8.51 19.94 -4.47
N VAL A 138 9.40 20.91 -4.63
CA VAL A 138 10.66 20.97 -3.90
C VAL A 138 10.59 22.16 -2.96
N ALA A 139 10.83 21.94 -1.67
CA ALA A 139 10.95 22.99 -0.67
C ALA A 139 12.38 23.01 -0.18
N GLY A 140 13.16 23.97 -0.65
CA GLY A 140 14.59 24.07 -0.40
C GLY A 140 15.15 25.28 -1.12
N GLY A 141 15.91 26.10 -0.39
CA GLY A 141 16.50 27.31 -0.97
C GLY A 141 17.65 27.02 -1.92
N ALA A 142 18.06 28.05 -2.67
CA ALA A 142 19.31 28.03 -3.43
C ALA A 142 20.53 27.84 -2.49
N PRO A 143 21.56 27.04 -2.87
CA PRO A 143 21.75 26.38 -4.16
C PRO A 143 21.19 24.95 -4.24
N PHE A 144 20.79 24.33 -3.13
CA PHE A 144 20.48 22.90 -3.09
C PHE A 144 19.15 22.56 -3.78
N GLY A 145 18.13 23.42 -3.67
CA GLY A 145 16.88 23.27 -4.41
C GLY A 145 17.09 23.28 -5.94
N HIS A 146 17.95 24.19 -6.42
CA HIS A 146 18.31 24.30 -7.84
C HIS A 146 19.06 23.06 -8.31
N PHE A 147 20.01 22.56 -7.51
CA PHE A 147 20.71 21.31 -7.80
C PHE A 147 19.74 20.13 -7.99
N LEU A 148 18.75 19.98 -7.11
CA LEU A 148 17.75 18.92 -7.22
C LEU A 148 16.89 19.06 -8.48
N ILE A 149 16.47 20.27 -8.82
CA ILE A 149 15.72 20.55 -10.06
C ILE A 149 16.56 20.21 -11.29
N GLY A 150 17.83 20.65 -11.34
CA GLY A 150 18.77 20.30 -12.41
C GLY A 150 19.01 18.78 -12.52
N GLN A 151 19.06 18.05 -11.40
CA GLN A 151 19.12 16.58 -11.41
C GLN A 151 17.85 15.93 -11.98
N MET A 152 16.67 16.50 -11.75
CA MET A 152 15.43 16.01 -12.36
C MET A 152 15.42 16.27 -13.88
N HIS A 153 15.80 17.46 -14.32
CA HIS A 153 15.85 17.82 -15.74
C HIS A 153 16.92 17.06 -16.53
N SER A 154 18.08 16.81 -15.93
CA SER A 154 19.16 16.03 -16.56
C SER A 154 18.85 14.53 -16.65
N ARG A 155 17.89 14.02 -15.87
CA ARG A 155 17.50 12.60 -15.85
C ARG A 155 15.99 12.42 -16.03
N PRO A 156 15.41 12.81 -17.19
CA PRO A 156 13.97 12.68 -17.45
C PRO A 156 13.49 11.22 -17.37
N GLU A 157 14.38 10.24 -17.62
CA GLU A 157 14.11 8.81 -17.44
C GLU A 157 13.72 8.38 -16.01
N ALA A 158 14.09 9.15 -15.00
CA ALA A 158 13.67 8.90 -13.63
C ALA A 158 12.17 9.18 -13.45
N GLY A 159 11.60 10.03 -14.31
CA GLY A 159 10.18 10.36 -14.35
C GLY A 159 9.75 11.21 -13.15
N PHE A 160 10.62 12.06 -12.63
CA PHE A 160 10.28 13.12 -11.67
C PHE A 160 10.21 14.43 -12.43
N MET A 161 9.13 15.17 -12.24
CA MET A 161 8.89 16.45 -12.89
C MET A 161 8.76 17.51 -11.80
N PRO A 162 9.70 18.45 -11.69
CA PRO A 162 9.57 19.55 -10.75
C PRO A 162 8.41 20.45 -11.19
N VAL A 163 7.49 20.75 -10.27
CA VAL A 163 6.32 21.60 -10.55
C VAL A 163 6.31 22.90 -9.77
N LEU A 164 7.11 22.96 -8.70
CA LEU A 164 7.21 24.12 -7.82
C LEU A 164 8.53 24.06 -7.04
N LEU A 165 9.19 25.20 -6.91
CA LEU A 165 10.29 25.42 -5.98
C LEU A 165 9.82 26.37 -4.87
N PHE A 166 9.94 25.97 -3.62
CA PHE A 166 9.78 26.87 -2.49
C PHE A 166 11.15 27.32 -1.98
N ASP A 167 11.40 28.63 -2.07
CA ASP A 167 12.60 29.29 -1.59
C ASP A 167 12.22 30.56 -0.80
N GLU A 168 12.39 30.50 0.52
CA GLU A 168 12.10 31.59 1.44
C GLU A 168 13.12 32.75 1.33
N ASP A 169 14.35 32.46 0.89
CA ASP A 169 15.48 33.41 0.90
C ASP A 169 15.75 34.01 -0.50
N ALA A 170 14.94 33.66 -1.51
CA ALA A 170 15.09 34.19 -2.86
C ALA A 170 15.02 35.74 -2.86
N ARG A 171 15.80 36.43 -3.72
CA ARG A 171 15.92 37.91 -3.73
C ARG A 171 14.78 38.60 -4.45
N ALA A 172 14.25 39.71 -3.94
CA ALA A 172 13.03 40.38 -4.45
C ALA A 172 13.01 40.71 -5.96
N ASP A 173 14.16 40.83 -6.63
CA ASP A 173 14.23 41.01 -8.09
C ASP A 173 13.81 39.77 -8.89
N ASP A 174 13.92 38.58 -8.29
CA ASP A 174 13.39 37.29 -8.78
C ASP A 174 11.95 37.06 -8.27
N ALA A 175 11.17 38.10 -7.95
CA ALA A 175 9.92 37.98 -7.17
C ALA A 175 8.67 38.60 -7.81
N ARG A 176 8.67 38.88 -9.11
CA ARG A 176 7.38 38.84 -9.82
C ARG A 176 7.01 37.36 -9.89
N GLY A 177 5.76 36.99 -9.61
CA GLY A 177 5.28 35.59 -9.54
C GLY A 177 5.42 34.73 -10.82
N ASP A 178 6.28 35.17 -11.74
CA ASP A 178 6.72 34.53 -12.97
C ASP A 178 8.22 34.15 -12.93
N ALA A 179 8.92 34.28 -11.79
CA ALA A 179 10.31 33.86 -11.70
C ALA A 179 10.41 32.34 -11.84
N LEU A 180 11.03 31.92 -12.95
CA LEU A 180 11.25 30.53 -13.30
C LEU A 180 12.71 30.18 -13.03
N VAL A 181 12.94 29.21 -12.15
CA VAL A 181 14.25 28.55 -12.02
C VAL A 181 14.20 27.29 -12.87
N ASP A 182 15.00 27.23 -13.92
CA ASP A 182 15.01 26.13 -14.90
C ASP A 182 13.61 25.78 -15.45
N GLY A 183 12.73 26.78 -15.59
CA GLY A 183 11.34 26.59 -16.07
C GLY A 183 10.34 26.18 -14.99
N VAL A 184 10.73 26.19 -13.71
CA VAL A 184 9.89 25.83 -12.55
C VAL A 184 9.52 27.10 -11.79
N PRO A 185 8.22 27.32 -11.47
CA PRO A 185 7.79 28.50 -10.71
C PRO A 185 8.35 28.47 -9.29
N VAL A 186 8.81 29.64 -8.82
CA VAL A 186 9.33 29.84 -7.46
C VAL A 186 8.30 30.52 -6.57
N GLU A 187 8.01 29.92 -5.42
CA GLU A 187 7.14 30.47 -4.38
C GLU A 187 7.96 30.78 -3.12
N ARG A 188 7.71 31.94 -2.52
CA ARG A 188 8.40 32.39 -1.30
C ARG A 188 7.60 32.18 -0.04
N ASP A 189 6.28 32.21 -0.21
CA ASP A 189 5.37 32.05 0.89
C ASP A 189 4.97 30.59 1.04
N VAL A 190 5.16 30.09 2.26
CA VAL A 190 4.82 28.71 2.63
C VAL A 190 3.33 28.45 2.40
N GLN A 191 2.46 29.45 2.66
CA GLN A 191 1.03 29.28 2.50
C GLN A 191 0.65 29.12 1.02
N SER A 192 1.19 29.98 0.15
CA SER A 192 1.02 29.91 -1.29
C SER A 192 1.51 28.57 -1.87
N MET A 193 2.66 28.07 -1.39
CA MET A 193 3.16 26.73 -1.73
C MET A 193 2.16 25.62 -1.33
N ILE A 194 1.64 25.66 -0.09
CA ILE A 194 0.66 24.67 0.40
C ILE A 194 -0.62 24.69 -0.45
N GLU A 195 -1.13 25.87 -0.78
CA GLU A 195 -2.30 26.02 -1.64
C GLU A 195 -2.04 25.51 -3.06
N PHE A 196 -0.84 25.72 -3.61
CA PHE A 196 -0.46 25.16 -4.90
C PHE A 196 -0.46 23.63 -4.86
N VAL A 197 0.17 23.04 -3.83
CA VAL A 197 0.23 21.58 -3.63
C VAL A 197 -1.18 20.99 -3.56
N ARG A 198 -2.10 21.65 -2.84
CA ARG A 198 -3.52 21.25 -2.75
C ARG A 198 -4.25 21.39 -4.09
N ARG A 199 -4.16 22.56 -4.74
CA ARG A 199 -4.86 22.86 -6.01
C ARG A 199 -4.42 21.95 -7.16
N ARG A 200 -3.13 21.65 -7.26
CA ARG A 200 -2.56 20.77 -8.29
C ARG A 200 -2.53 19.30 -7.89
N ALA A 201 -3.05 18.95 -6.70
CA ALA A 201 -3.05 17.60 -6.15
C ALA A 201 -1.67 16.91 -6.19
N VAL A 202 -0.62 17.66 -5.85
CA VAL A 202 0.76 17.17 -5.86
C VAL A 202 0.94 16.15 -4.74
N ARG A 203 1.37 14.94 -5.09
CA ARG A 203 1.47 13.81 -4.15
C ARG A 203 2.86 13.58 -3.57
N GLU A 204 3.85 14.38 -3.99
CA GLU A 204 5.25 14.22 -3.62
C GLU A 204 5.86 15.59 -3.32
N LEU A 205 6.38 15.77 -2.10
CA LEU A 205 7.05 16.97 -1.63
C LEU A 205 8.44 16.59 -1.11
N TRP A 206 9.49 17.21 -1.67
CA TRP A 206 10.88 16.99 -1.25
C TRP A 206 11.34 18.20 -0.43
N LEU A 207 11.56 17.98 0.86
CA LEU A 207 12.13 18.93 1.80
C LEU A 207 13.65 18.87 1.73
N ALA A 208 14.23 19.86 1.08
CA ALA A 208 15.64 20.10 0.87
C ALA A 208 16.09 21.35 1.66
N LEU A 209 15.49 21.57 2.83
CA LEU A 209 15.82 22.68 3.74
C LEU A 209 16.88 22.23 4.76
N PRO A 210 17.80 23.11 5.19
CA PRO A 210 18.72 22.79 6.26
C PRO A 210 17.97 22.58 7.60
N MET A 211 18.54 21.75 8.49
CA MET A 211 17.96 21.48 9.82
C MET A 211 17.76 22.74 10.67
N SER A 212 18.52 23.81 10.40
CA SER A 212 18.35 25.11 11.05
C SER A 212 16.98 25.74 10.77
N LYS A 213 16.32 25.39 9.65
CA LYS A 213 14.95 25.84 9.31
C LYS A 213 13.87 24.92 9.89
N GLU A 214 14.07 24.44 11.12
CA GLU A 214 13.14 23.55 11.83
C GLU A 214 11.71 24.11 11.87
N ARG A 215 11.55 25.41 12.11
CA ARG A 215 10.23 26.08 12.15
C ARG A 215 9.47 25.93 10.84
N THR A 216 10.15 26.16 9.71
CA THR A 216 9.57 26.05 8.37
C THR A 216 9.23 24.60 8.03
N ILE A 217 10.16 23.68 8.32
CA ILE A 217 9.93 22.22 8.16
C ILE A 217 8.72 21.78 8.96
N HIS A 218 8.66 22.13 10.25
CA HIS A 218 7.56 21.78 11.14
C HIS A 218 6.23 22.38 10.67
N ARG A 219 6.22 23.64 10.20
CA ARG A 219 5.03 24.29 9.62
C ARG A 219 4.52 23.52 8.41
N ILE A 220 5.39 23.21 7.45
CA ILE A 220 5.02 22.48 6.23
C ILE A 220 4.46 21.10 6.57
N VAL A 221 5.13 20.34 7.43
CA VAL A 221 4.69 19.00 7.85
C VAL A 221 3.35 19.06 8.60
N THR A 222 3.15 20.09 9.43
CA THR A 222 1.91 20.25 10.21
C THR A 222 0.72 20.65 9.34
N GLU A 223 0.91 21.57 8.41
CA GLU A 223 -0.15 22.04 7.51
C GLU A 223 -0.58 20.96 6.52
N LEU A 224 0.38 20.20 5.97
CA LEU A 224 0.10 19.12 5.01
C LEU A 224 -0.24 17.78 5.67
N ARG A 225 -0.35 17.73 7.01
CA ARG A 225 -0.57 16.48 7.76
C ARG A 225 -1.85 15.74 7.35
N ASN A 226 -2.84 16.48 6.87
CA ASN A 226 -4.16 15.97 6.50
C ASN A 226 -4.32 15.75 4.97
N ASP A 227 -3.33 16.14 4.15
CA ASP A 227 -3.43 16.21 2.68
C ASP A 227 -2.87 14.97 1.94
N PHE A 228 -2.48 13.92 2.67
CA PHE A 228 -1.92 12.67 2.12
C PHE A 228 -0.72 12.82 1.16
N VAL A 229 -0.03 13.97 1.19
CA VAL A 229 1.21 14.21 0.42
C VAL A 229 2.35 13.36 0.97
N ASN A 230 3.16 12.72 0.11
CA ASN A 230 4.37 12.06 0.55
C ASN A 230 5.47 13.09 0.76
N ILE A 231 5.82 13.34 2.02
CA ILE A 231 6.87 14.29 2.39
C ILE A 231 8.17 13.52 2.62
N ARG A 232 9.19 13.80 1.81
CA ARG A 232 10.54 13.25 1.96
C ARG A 232 11.51 14.36 2.34
N PHE A 233 12.32 14.11 3.34
CA PHE A 233 13.44 14.95 3.70
C PHE A 233 14.70 14.49 2.96
N ILE A 234 15.34 15.40 2.25
CA ILE A 234 16.57 15.18 1.50
C ILE A 234 17.64 16.05 2.17
N PRO A 235 18.50 15.47 3.03
CA PRO A 235 19.62 16.22 3.61
C PRO A 235 20.60 16.67 2.53
N ASP A 236 21.20 17.85 2.73
CA ASP A 236 22.44 18.21 2.04
C ASP A 236 23.55 17.26 2.52
N VAL A 237 24.14 16.53 1.59
CA VAL A 237 25.04 15.39 1.81
C VAL A 237 26.39 15.77 2.46
N ARG A 238 26.63 17.05 2.76
CA ARG A 238 27.80 17.51 3.52
C ARG A 238 27.79 17.12 5.01
N SER A 239 26.68 16.58 5.53
CA SER A 239 26.52 16.21 6.96
C SER A 239 26.10 14.75 7.22
N LEU A 240 26.40 13.84 6.28
CA LEU A 240 25.83 12.48 6.22
C LEU A 240 26.28 11.46 7.29
N SER A 241 27.13 11.84 8.24
CA SER A 241 27.70 10.89 9.22
C SER A 241 26.71 10.37 10.28
N LEU A 242 25.44 10.78 10.27
CA LEU A 242 24.56 10.68 11.45
C LEU A 242 23.29 9.83 11.31
N PHE A 243 23.00 9.19 10.16
CA PHE A 243 21.71 8.50 9.98
C PHE A 243 21.80 6.96 9.94
N SER A 244 21.21 6.32 10.96
CA SER A 244 21.05 4.86 11.10
C SER A 244 19.71 4.31 10.55
N GLN A 245 18.92 5.13 9.85
CA GLN A 245 17.62 4.73 9.27
C GLN A 245 17.78 4.26 7.81
N PRO A 246 16.87 3.43 7.27
CA PRO A 246 16.92 3.01 5.88
C PRO A 246 16.78 4.22 4.94
N VAL A 247 17.93 4.70 4.48
CA VAL A 247 18.06 5.76 3.49
C VAL A 247 17.55 5.24 2.15
N VAL A 248 16.55 5.90 1.57
CA VAL A 248 16.13 5.61 0.19
C VAL A 248 17.00 6.45 -0.73
N ASP A 249 17.81 5.79 -1.58
CA ASP A 249 18.51 6.47 -2.66
C ASP A 249 17.51 6.87 -3.76
N LEU A 250 17.40 8.17 -4.00
CA LEU A 250 16.58 8.76 -5.06
C LEU A 250 17.47 9.69 -5.87
N LEU A 251 17.70 9.36 -7.15
CA LEU A 251 18.57 10.12 -8.06
C LEU A 251 20.05 10.19 -7.62
N GLY A 252 20.53 9.32 -6.72
CA GLY A 252 21.88 9.39 -6.16
C GLY A 252 21.96 10.25 -4.89
N VAL A 253 20.82 10.67 -4.33
CA VAL A 253 20.74 11.47 -3.10
C VAL A 253 20.00 10.68 -2.02
N PRO A 254 20.52 10.64 -0.78
CA PRO A 254 19.85 9.99 0.33
C PRO A 254 18.58 10.74 0.72
N ALA A 255 17.46 10.03 0.88
CA ALA A 255 16.18 10.60 1.32
C ALA A 255 15.59 9.84 2.53
N ILE A 256 14.99 10.59 3.45
CA ILE A 256 14.31 10.12 4.66
C ILE A 256 12.81 10.40 4.51
N ASN A 257 11.95 9.39 4.71
CA ASN A 257 10.49 9.59 4.61
C ASN A 257 9.95 10.19 5.92
N LEU A 258 9.43 11.42 5.89
CA LEU A 258 8.84 12.07 7.07
C LEU A 258 7.33 11.80 7.20
N ALA A 259 6.63 11.80 6.07
CA ALA A 259 5.21 11.49 6.01
C ALA A 259 4.88 10.84 4.67
N ALA A 260 5.34 9.61 4.47
CA ALA A 260 5.01 8.83 3.28
C ALA A 260 4.02 7.72 3.65
N SER A 261 3.09 7.43 2.74
CA SER A 261 2.46 6.10 2.73
C SER A 261 3.58 5.07 2.63
N PRO A 262 3.53 3.90 3.30
CA PRO A 262 4.50 2.83 3.06
C PRO A 262 4.34 2.37 1.61
N ILE A 263 5.01 3.07 0.69
CA ILE A 263 4.91 2.85 -0.75
C ILE A 263 5.56 1.49 -1.01
N THR A 264 4.69 0.49 -1.17
CA THR A 264 5.01 -0.76 -1.86
C THR A 264 6.14 -1.55 -1.20
N ASP A 265 6.14 -1.61 0.12
CA ASP A 265 6.99 -2.55 0.84
C ASP A 265 6.57 -3.98 0.51
N LEU A 266 7.57 -4.78 0.17
CA LEU A 266 7.48 -6.21 -0.12
C LEU A 266 6.81 -6.97 1.03
N ARG A 267 7.01 -6.44 2.24
CA ARG A 267 6.43 -6.95 3.47
C ARG A 267 4.90 -6.98 3.41
N VAL A 268 4.23 -6.12 2.64
CA VAL A 268 2.76 -6.03 2.58
C VAL A 268 2.12 -7.10 1.67
N TRP A 269 2.90 -7.82 0.84
CA TRP A 269 2.33 -8.81 -0.09
C TRP A 269 1.70 -10.04 0.58
N PRO A 270 2.36 -10.70 1.55
CA PRO A 270 1.74 -11.79 2.31
C PRO A 270 0.38 -11.38 2.89
N LYS A 271 0.29 -10.16 3.44
CA LYS A 271 -0.97 -9.59 3.94
C LYS A 271 -2.02 -9.45 2.83
N ARG A 272 -1.68 -8.93 1.66
CA ARG A 272 -2.63 -8.76 0.55
C ARG A 272 -3.17 -10.08 0.01
N VAL A 273 -2.34 -11.12 -0.03
CA VAL A 273 -2.77 -12.46 -0.45
C VAL A 273 -3.65 -13.09 0.62
N PHE A 274 -3.20 -13.04 1.87
CA PHE A 274 -3.97 -13.48 3.04
C PHE A 274 -5.35 -12.82 3.07
N ASP A 275 -5.42 -11.49 2.96
CA ASP A 275 -6.68 -10.75 3.01
C ASP A 275 -7.71 -11.26 1.99
N ARG A 276 -7.27 -11.48 0.74
CA ARG A 276 -8.17 -11.94 -0.33
C ARG A 276 -8.58 -13.40 -0.17
N LEU A 277 -7.64 -14.29 0.13
CA LEU A 277 -7.93 -15.71 0.32
C LEU A 277 -8.79 -15.95 1.55
N PHE A 278 -8.48 -15.25 2.65
CA PHE A 278 -9.26 -15.32 3.89
C PHE A 278 -10.67 -14.78 3.66
N ALA A 279 -10.83 -13.61 3.03
CA ALA A 279 -12.16 -13.08 2.71
C ALA A 279 -12.96 -14.00 1.80
N LEU A 280 -12.33 -14.56 0.76
CA LEU A 280 -12.97 -15.53 -0.14
C LEU A 280 -13.42 -16.79 0.62
N GLY A 281 -12.55 -17.36 1.45
CA GLY A 281 -12.86 -18.53 2.28
C GLY A 281 -14.03 -18.27 3.22
N VAL A 282 -14.04 -17.12 3.92
CA VAL A 282 -15.15 -16.73 4.80
C VAL A 282 -16.46 -16.56 4.04
N LEU A 283 -16.43 -15.89 2.88
CA LEU A 283 -17.64 -15.67 2.07
C LEU A 283 -18.23 -16.99 1.55
N ILE A 284 -17.40 -17.94 1.13
CA ILE A 284 -17.86 -19.27 0.68
C ILE A 284 -18.38 -20.09 1.88
N ALA A 285 -17.60 -20.19 2.96
CA ALA A 285 -17.95 -21.01 4.11
C ALA A 285 -19.23 -20.52 4.82
N LEU A 286 -19.44 -19.19 4.87
CA LEU A 286 -20.61 -18.60 5.50
C LEU A 286 -21.74 -18.27 4.51
N ALA A 287 -21.64 -18.65 3.23
CA ALA A 287 -22.69 -18.38 2.24
C ALA A 287 -24.10 -18.85 2.70
N PRO A 288 -24.28 -20.04 3.32
CA PRO A 288 -25.58 -20.45 3.85
C PRO A 288 -26.09 -19.51 4.95
N VAL A 289 -25.19 -19.07 5.85
CA VAL A 289 -25.51 -18.15 6.94
C VAL A 289 -25.92 -16.77 6.40
N PHE A 290 -25.22 -16.29 5.37
CA PHE A 290 -25.58 -15.04 4.69
C PHE A 290 -26.99 -15.10 4.09
N ALA A 291 -27.37 -16.23 3.48
CA ALA A 291 -28.71 -16.41 2.94
C ALA A 291 -29.80 -16.37 4.04
N VAL A 292 -29.57 -17.06 5.16
CA VAL A 292 -30.50 -17.04 6.31
C VAL A 292 -30.63 -15.62 6.88
N ILE A 293 -29.51 -14.92 7.09
CA ILE A 293 -29.52 -13.53 7.59
C ILE A 293 -30.24 -12.61 6.59
N ALA A 294 -30.01 -12.77 5.29
CA ALA A 294 -30.66 -11.96 4.27
C ALA A 294 -32.19 -12.10 4.30
N VAL A 295 -32.70 -13.32 4.44
CA VAL A 295 -34.13 -13.59 4.61
C VAL A 295 -34.65 -12.97 5.91
N ALA A 296 -33.97 -13.18 7.03
CA ALA A 296 -34.36 -12.61 8.33
C ALA A 296 -34.43 -11.07 8.29
N VAL A 297 -33.46 -10.42 7.64
CA VAL A 297 -33.42 -8.96 7.46
C VAL A 297 -34.59 -8.49 6.59
N LYS A 298 -34.93 -9.20 5.52
CA LYS A 298 -36.07 -8.88 4.63
C LYS A 298 -37.42 -9.05 5.31
N LEU A 299 -37.58 -10.09 6.13
CA LEU A 299 -38.80 -10.31 6.91
C LEU A 299 -38.94 -9.31 8.07
N SER A 300 -37.83 -8.77 8.59
CA SER A 300 -37.86 -7.82 9.71
C SER A 300 -38.36 -6.41 9.35
N SER A 301 -38.17 -5.95 8.10
CA SER A 301 -38.56 -4.62 7.63
C SER A 301 -38.46 -4.49 6.09
N PRO A 302 -39.26 -3.63 5.43
CA PRO A 302 -39.17 -3.40 3.98
C PRO A 302 -37.86 -2.70 3.58
N GLY A 303 -37.36 -2.94 2.35
CA GLY A 303 -36.15 -2.32 1.78
C GLY A 303 -34.99 -3.30 1.49
N PRO A 304 -33.76 -2.82 1.20
CA PRO A 304 -32.63 -3.66 0.80
C PRO A 304 -32.01 -4.47 1.96
N VAL A 305 -31.42 -5.63 1.64
CA VAL A 305 -30.71 -6.49 2.62
C VAL A 305 -29.45 -5.80 3.15
N PHE A 306 -28.68 -5.19 2.24
CA PHE A 306 -27.44 -4.53 2.57
C PHE A 306 -27.67 -3.03 2.82
N PHE A 307 -27.07 -2.55 3.90
CA PHE A 307 -26.85 -1.14 4.16
C PHE A 307 -25.48 -0.73 3.61
N ARG A 308 -25.42 0.44 2.97
CA ARG A 308 -24.19 1.00 2.39
C ARG A 308 -23.93 2.38 2.97
N GLN A 309 -22.68 2.69 3.27
CA GLN A 309 -22.29 4.02 3.75
C GLN A 309 -20.89 4.40 3.26
N ARG A 310 -20.68 5.67 2.89
CA ARG A 310 -19.37 6.17 2.49
C ARG A 310 -18.41 6.25 3.68
N ARG A 311 -17.15 5.91 3.44
CA ARG A 311 -16.05 5.87 4.41
C ARG A 311 -14.75 6.30 3.74
N LYS A 312 -13.80 6.85 4.50
CA LYS A 312 -12.42 7.06 4.03
C LYS A 312 -11.60 5.77 4.14
N GLY A 313 -10.89 5.46 3.07
CA GLY A 313 -9.98 4.32 2.93
C GLY A 313 -8.52 4.75 2.83
N LEU A 314 -7.73 3.95 2.11
CA LEU A 314 -6.30 4.20 1.91
C LEU A 314 -6.06 5.56 1.23
N ASP A 315 -5.14 6.35 1.81
CA ASP A 315 -4.79 7.72 1.41
C ASP A 315 -6.02 8.62 1.22
N GLY A 316 -7.05 8.42 2.06
CA GLY A 316 -8.27 9.23 2.07
C GLY A 316 -9.29 8.91 0.98
N ASN A 317 -8.99 7.96 0.08
CA ASN A 317 -9.93 7.58 -0.99
C ASN A 317 -11.23 7.03 -0.41
N GLU A 318 -12.36 7.52 -0.91
CA GLU A 318 -13.66 7.10 -0.39
C GLU A 318 -14.13 5.76 -0.99
N PHE A 319 -14.83 4.97 -0.19
CA PHE A 319 -15.47 3.72 -0.61
C PHE A 319 -16.78 3.47 0.14
N GLU A 320 -17.64 2.59 -0.40
CA GLU A 320 -18.88 2.17 0.24
C GLU A 320 -18.66 0.93 1.12
N ILE A 321 -18.87 1.04 2.42
CA ILE A 321 -18.83 -0.11 3.32
C ILE A 321 -20.14 -0.92 3.23
N TYR A 322 -20.05 -2.24 3.15
CA TYR A 322 -21.22 -3.13 3.17
C TYR A 322 -21.50 -3.65 4.57
N LYS A 323 -22.76 -3.57 4.99
CA LYS A 323 -23.27 -4.21 6.22
C LYS A 323 -24.63 -4.85 5.96
N PHE A 324 -25.04 -5.82 6.77
CA PHE A 324 -26.46 -6.17 6.82
C PHE A 324 -27.22 -5.03 7.48
N ARG A 325 -28.40 -4.75 6.94
CA ARG A 325 -29.27 -3.73 7.51
C ARG A 325 -29.79 -4.19 8.87
N SER A 326 -29.43 -3.45 9.91
CA SER A 326 -29.85 -3.67 11.29
C SER A 326 -30.86 -2.63 11.80
N MET A 327 -31.18 -1.62 10.98
CA MET A 327 -32.10 -0.53 11.33
C MET A 327 -33.17 -0.36 10.24
N LYS A 328 -34.36 0.07 10.62
CA LYS A 328 -35.41 0.51 9.69
C LYS A 328 -34.88 1.65 8.85
N GLN A 329 -35.24 1.66 7.58
CA GLN A 329 -34.88 2.76 6.70
C GLN A 329 -35.56 4.04 7.20
N HIS A 330 -34.76 5.06 7.49
CA HIS A 330 -35.25 6.42 7.70
C HIS A 330 -34.50 7.33 6.73
N ALA A 331 -35.15 8.41 6.32
CA ALA A 331 -34.44 9.50 5.67
C ALA A 331 -33.70 10.27 6.76
N ASP A 332 -32.37 10.19 6.79
CA ASP A 332 -31.58 11.25 7.40
C ASP A 332 -31.71 12.51 6.53
N ALA A 333 -31.69 13.69 7.15
CA ALA A 333 -31.54 14.92 6.38
C ALA A 333 -30.17 14.91 5.67
N PRO A 334 -30.05 15.50 4.46
CA PRO A 334 -28.78 15.56 3.75
C PRO A 334 -27.69 16.16 4.64
N GLY A 335 -26.60 15.42 4.88
CA GLY A 335 -25.45 15.89 5.66
C GLY A 335 -25.48 15.60 7.16
N THR A 336 -26.52 14.95 7.70
CA THR A 336 -26.55 14.53 9.11
C THR A 336 -26.48 13.02 9.22
N VAL A 337 -25.42 12.47 9.82
CA VAL A 337 -25.35 11.06 10.23
C VAL A 337 -25.54 10.97 11.73
N THR A 338 -26.75 10.57 12.15
CA THR A 338 -27.04 10.38 13.58
C THR A 338 -26.46 9.05 14.04
N GLN A 339 -25.42 9.07 14.89
CA GLN A 339 -24.88 7.85 15.51
C GLN A 339 -26.00 7.09 16.25
N ALA A 340 -26.09 5.78 15.99
CA ALA A 340 -27.06 4.93 16.66
C ALA A 340 -26.64 4.74 18.12
N ARG A 341 -27.46 5.22 19.06
CA ARG A 341 -27.25 5.08 20.50
C ARG A 341 -27.80 3.75 21.02
N ARG A 342 -27.42 3.38 22.24
CA ARG A 342 -28.03 2.24 22.94
C ARG A 342 -29.55 2.46 23.08
N GLY A 343 -30.35 1.49 22.63
CA GLY A 343 -31.81 1.57 22.69
C GLY A 343 -32.45 2.38 21.55
N ASP A 344 -31.74 2.65 20.46
CA ASP A 344 -32.28 3.39 19.31
C ASP A 344 -33.52 2.70 18.72
N PRO A 345 -34.68 3.39 18.64
CA PRO A 345 -35.95 2.81 18.20
C PRO A 345 -35.95 2.37 16.73
N ARG A 346 -34.96 2.80 15.95
CA ARG A 346 -34.78 2.40 14.55
C ARG A 346 -34.24 0.98 14.43
N ILE A 347 -33.61 0.42 15.47
CA ILE A 347 -33.02 -0.93 15.43
C ILE A 347 -34.14 -1.99 15.42
N THR A 348 -34.09 -2.93 14.46
CA THR A 348 -35.06 -4.05 14.44
C THR A 348 -34.64 -5.14 15.44
N ARG A 349 -35.55 -6.05 15.85
CA ARG A 349 -35.19 -7.18 16.74
C ARG A 349 -34.07 -8.05 16.15
N VAL A 350 -34.19 -8.36 14.86
CA VAL A 350 -33.13 -9.06 14.10
C VAL A 350 -31.85 -8.21 14.07
N GLY A 351 -31.99 -6.90 13.81
CA GLY A 351 -30.86 -5.98 13.81
C GLY A 351 -30.11 -5.89 15.13
N ALA A 352 -30.82 -5.92 16.26
CA ALA A 352 -30.21 -5.96 17.60
C ALA A 352 -29.39 -7.23 17.80
N PHE A 353 -29.93 -8.39 17.38
CA PHE A 353 -29.17 -9.65 17.40
C PHE A 353 -27.91 -9.58 16.52
N LEU A 354 -28.04 -9.06 15.30
CA LEU A 354 -26.92 -8.93 14.35
C LEU A 354 -25.82 -8.00 14.87
N ARG A 355 -26.16 -6.87 15.49
CA ARG A 355 -25.17 -5.93 16.05
C ARG A 355 -24.46 -6.51 17.28
N ARG A 356 -25.21 -7.12 18.20
CA ARG A 356 -24.67 -7.79 19.39
C ARG A 356 -23.70 -8.92 19.04
N THR A 357 -23.95 -9.63 17.95
CA THR A 357 -23.07 -10.71 17.46
C THR A 357 -22.06 -10.23 16.42
N SER A 358 -22.10 -8.95 16.04
CA SER A 358 -21.32 -8.36 14.94
C SER A 358 -21.51 -9.05 13.58
N LEU A 359 -22.57 -9.84 13.43
CA LEU A 359 -22.91 -10.51 12.18
C LEU A 359 -23.31 -9.50 11.11
N ASP A 360 -23.77 -8.30 11.51
CA ASP A 360 -24.08 -7.21 10.58
C ASP A 360 -22.85 -6.73 9.79
N GLU A 361 -21.65 -6.97 10.29
CA GLU A 361 -20.39 -6.54 9.66
C GLU A 361 -19.80 -7.56 8.69
N LEU A 362 -20.32 -8.80 8.64
CA LEU A 362 -19.79 -9.85 7.76
C LEU A 362 -19.74 -9.47 6.27
N PRO A 363 -20.69 -8.70 5.69
CA PRO A 363 -20.59 -8.25 4.31
C PRO A 363 -19.35 -7.41 3.99
N GLN A 364 -18.64 -6.87 4.99
CA GLN A 364 -17.38 -6.15 4.79
C GLN A 364 -16.27 -7.03 4.19
N PHE A 365 -16.36 -8.37 4.28
CA PHE A 365 -15.43 -9.25 3.57
C PHE A 365 -15.51 -9.09 2.04
N ILE A 366 -16.64 -8.59 1.51
CA ILE A 366 -16.76 -8.18 0.11
C ILE A 366 -15.84 -6.97 -0.18
N ASN A 367 -15.77 -5.99 0.72
CA ASN A 367 -14.86 -4.84 0.59
C ASN A 367 -13.39 -5.27 0.65
N VAL A 368 -13.07 -6.28 1.46
CA VAL A 368 -11.72 -6.86 1.52
C VAL A 368 -11.37 -7.53 0.19
N LEU A 369 -12.29 -8.29 -0.40
CA LEU A 369 -12.09 -8.94 -1.70
C LEU A 369 -11.90 -7.92 -2.83
N LYS A 370 -12.70 -6.84 -2.83
CA LYS A 370 -12.55 -5.67 -3.73
C LYS A 370 -11.23 -4.92 -3.52
N GLY A 371 -10.58 -5.12 -2.38
CA GLY A 371 -9.33 -4.46 -2.01
C GLY A 371 -9.50 -3.05 -1.45
N GLU A 372 -10.71 -2.66 -1.05
CA GLU A 372 -11.00 -1.39 -0.38
C GLU A 372 -10.61 -1.46 1.10
N MET A 373 -10.78 -2.64 1.72
CA MET A 373 -10.43 -2.94 3.10
C MET A 373 -9.37 -4.05 3.20
N SER A 374 -8.87 -4.28 4.41
CA SER A 374 -8.05 -5.41 4.85
C SER A 374 -8.79 -6.19 5.94
N VAL A 375 -8.41 -7.45 6.20
CA VAL A 375 -8.96 -8.19 7.35
C VAL A 375 -8.55 -7.48 8.65
N VAL A 376 -7.29 -7.07 8.73
CA VAL A 376 -6.71 -6.39 9.90
C VAL A 376 -6.23 -4.99 9.52
N GLY A 377 -6.65 -3.98 10.27
CA GLY A 377 -6.25 -2.59 10.09
C GLY A 377 -7.06 -1.62 10.95
N PRO A 378 -6.78 -0.31 10.89
CA PRO A 378 -7.55 0.71 11.59
C PRO A 378 -9.01 0.68 11.13
N ARG A 379 -9.96 0.71 12.08
CA ARG A 379 -11.38 0.64 11.75
C ARG A 379 -11.83 1.92 11.03
N PRO A 380 -12.48 1.87 9.85
CA PRO A 380 -12.87 3.07 9.12
C PRO A 380 -13.98 3.84 9.88
N HIS A 381 -13.88 5.16 9.92
CA HIS A 381 -14.88 6.03 10.55
C HIS A 381 -15.76 6.70 9.50
N ALA A 382 -16.95 7.13 9.92
CA ALA A 382 -17.83 7.93 9.06
C ALA A 382 -17.17 9.26 8.69
N LEU A 383 -17.48 9.77 7.49
CA LEU A 383 -16.86 10.98 6.96
C LEU A 383 -17.03 12.16 7.92
N GLU A 384 -18.20 12.25 8.54
CA GLU A 384 -18.59 13.29 9.49
C GLU A 384 -17.73 13.24 10.76
N HIS A 385 -17.30 12.06 11.21
CA HIS A 385 -16.39 11.95 12.34
C HIS A 385 -14.97 12.36 11.98
N ASP A 386 -14.54 12.13 10.74
CA ASP A 386 -13.20 12.53 10.31
C ASP A 386 -13.04 14.05 10.35
N ASP A 387 -14.08 14.80 9.97
CA ASP A 387 -14.04 16.26 10.02
C ASP A 387 -14.00 16.80 11.45
N ILE A 388 -14.61 16.11 12.41
CA ILE A 388 -14.56 16.50 13.82
C ILE A 388 -13.18 16.19 14.43
N TYR A 389 -12.65 14.98 14.21
CA TYR A 389 -11.47 14.51 14.94
C TYR A 389 -10.13 14.84 14.29
N LYS A 390 -10.07 15.14 12.99
CA LYS A 390 -8.82 15.47 12.29
C LYS A 390 -8.06 16.63 12.93
N ASP A 391 -8.78 17.58 13.53
CA ASP A 391 -8.21 18.78 14.15
C ASP A 391 -8.01 18.62 15.66
N LEU A 392 -8.78 17.74 16.31
CA LEU A 392 -8.74 17.50 17.76
C LEU A 392 -7.72 16.43 18.19
N VAL A 393 -7.38 15.49 17.32
CA VAL A 393 -6.50 14.36 17.65
C VAL A 393 -5.28 14.36 16.74
N ARG A 394 -4.10 14.62 17.34
CA ARG A 394 -2.82 14.61 16.61
C ARG A 394 -2.59 13.24 15.96
N GLY A 395 -2.23 13.27 14.68
CA GLY A 395 -1.93 12.07 13.90
C GLY A 395 -3.14 11.24 13.51
N TYR A 396 -4.38 11.73 13.73
CA TYR A 396 -5.61 11.05 13.34
C TYR A 396 -5.58 10.61 11.87
N MET A 397 -5.19 11.51 10.95
CA MET A 397 -5.19 11.21 9.51
C MET A 397 -4.14 10.17 9.10
N HIS A 398 -3.09 9.91 9.90
CA HIS A 398 -2.10 8.90 9.56
C HIS A 398 -2.69 7.49 9.49
N ARG A 399 -3.78 7.22 10.22
CA ARG A 399 -4.45 5.91 10.18
C ARG A 399 -4.94 5.52 8.78
N TYR A 400 -5.18 6.50 7.92
CA TYR A 400 -5.60 6.29 6.52
C TYR A 400 -4.42 6.03 5.58
N ARG A 401 -3.16 6.05 6.05
CA ARG A 401 -1.98 5.67 5.26
C ARG A 401 -1.87 4.16 5.03
N ILE A 402 -2.73 3.37 5.65
CA ILE A 402 -2.90 1.95 5.39
C ILE A 402 -4.38 1.64 5.14
N LYS A 403 -4.67 0.47 4.57
CA LYS A 403 -6.06 0.08 4.33
C LYS A 403 -6.80 -0.09 5.66
N PRO A 404 -8.05 0.39 5.75
CA PRO A 404 -8.87 0.14 6.92
C PRO A 404 -9.16 -1.36 7.11
N GLY A 405 -9.36 -1.77 8.35
CA GLY A 405 -9.60 -3.16 8.75
C GLY A 405 -11.04 -3.45 9.16
N ILE A 406 -11.46 -4.72 9.02
CA ILE A 406 -12.66 -5.24 9.69
C ILE A 406 -12.40 -5.34 11.21
N THR A 407 -11.25 -5.91 11.55
CA THR A 407 -10.70 -5.94 12.90
C THR A 407 -9.37 -5.18 12.96
N GLY A 408 -8.86 -4.91 14.15
CA GLY A 408 -7.67 -4.10 14.35
C GLY A 408 -7.16 -4.13 15.79
N TRP A 409 -5.93 -3.66 15.97
CA TRP A 409 -5.27 -3.67 17.28
C TRP A 409 -6.04 -2.87 18.33
N ALA A 410 -6.56 -1.69 17.97
CA ALA A 410 -7.40 -0.89 18.86
C ALA A 410 -8.68 -1.64 19.29
N GLN A 411 -9.33 -2.36 18.37
CA GLN A 411 -10.53 -3.16 18.67
C GLN A 411 -10.22 -4.29 19.67
N ILE A 412 -9.10 -4.98 19.51
CA ILE A 412 -8.67 -6.07 20.40
C ILE A 412 -8.29 -5.57 21.81
N ASN A 413 -7.85 -4.33 21.92
CA ASN A 413 -7.49 -3.69 23.19
C ASN A 413 -8.65 -2.91 23.83
N GLY A 414 -9.90 -3.21 23.45
CA GLY A 414 -11.08 -2.68 24.13
C GLY A 414 -11.55 -1.31 23.64
N PHE A 415 -10.87 -0.70 22.66
CA PHE A 415 -11.31 0.54 22.02
C PHE A 415 -12.32 0.28 20.90
N ARG A 416 -13.24 -0.68 21.12
CA ARG A 416 -14.35 -1.02 20.23
C ARG A 416 -15.61 -0.30 20.71
N GLY A 417 -16.30 0.44 19.82
CA GLY A 417 -17.59 1.08 20.14
C GLY A 417 -17.60 2.60 20.03
N GLU A 418 -18.56 3.23 20.70
CA GLU A 418 -18.78 4.68 20.67
C GLU A 418 -17.58 5.45 21.23
N THR A 419 -17.25 6.56 20.57
CA THR A 419 -16.27 7.56 21.06
C THR A 419 -17.07 8.76 21.54
N ASP A 420 -17.70 8.57 22.69
CA ASP A 420 -18.43 9.58 23.47
C ASP A 420 -17.50 10.67 24.02
N ARG A 421 -16.20 10.37 24.16
CA ARG A 421 -15.18 11.28 24.67
C ARG A 421 -13.96 11.35 23.76
N ILE A 422 -13.35 12.55 23.66
CA ILE A 422 -12.16 12.80 22.83
C ILE A 422 -10.98 11.94 23.30
N GLU A 423 -10.85 11.69 24.61
CA GLU A 423 -9.77 10.86 25.18
C GLU A 423 -9.82 9.42 24.64
N LYS A 424 -11.02 8.82 24.56
CA LYS A 424 -11.19 7.47 24.00
C LYS A 424 -10.81 7.43 22.53
N MET A 425 -11.11 8.48 21.77
CA MET A 425 -10.68 8.58 20.37
C MET A 425 -9.16 8.72 20.26
N ARG A 426 -8.53 9.53 21.14
CA ARG A 426 -7.07 9.69 21.19
C ARG A 426 -6.37 8.36 21.49
N ASP A 427 -6.87 7.59 22.46
CA ASP A 427 -6.34 6.28 22.76
C ASP A 427 -6.51 5.30 21.59
N ARG A 428 -7.70 5.29 20.95
CA ARG A 428 -7.92 4.49 19.72
C ARG A 428 -6.88 4.80 18.65
N VAL A 429 -6.66 6.09 18.35
CA VAL A 429 -5.64 6.52 17.38
C VAL A 429 -4.24 6.09 17.82
N ARG A 430 -3.90 6.19 19.11
CA ARG A 430 -2.61 5.70 19.63
C ARG A 430 -2.40 4.22 19.33
N PHE A 431 -3.41 3.37 19.53
CA PHE A 431 -3.33 1.95 19.21
C PHE A 431 -3.28 1.68 17.69
N ASP A 432 -4.00 2.45 16.88
CA ASP A 432 -3.91 2.37 15.41
C ASP A 432 -2.50 2.72 14.92
N LEU A 433 -1.89 3.80 15.44
CA LEU A 433 -0.52 4.20 15.12
C LEU A 433 0.51 3.17 15.59
N HIS A 434 0.32 2.61 16.80
CA HIS A 434 1.19 1.55 17.30
C HIS A 434 1.17 0.31 16.39
N TYR A 435 -0.03 -0.08 15.92
CA TYR A 435 -0.16 -1.17 14.95
C TYR A 435 0.60 -0.89 13.66
N MET A 436 0.49 0.33 13.12
CA MET A 436 1.19 0.73 11.90
C MET A 436 2.72 0.70 12.07
N GLN A 437 3.23 1.18 13.20
CA GLN A 437 4.66 1.26 13.48
C GLN A 437 5.28 -0.12 13.73
N ASN A 438 4.53 -1.02 14.37
CA ASN A 438 4.99 -2.37 14.74
C ASN A 438 4.42 -3.45 13.81
N TRP A 439 3.99 -3.04 12.61
CA TRP A 439 3.29 -3.93 11.71
C TRP A 439 4.18 -5.11 11.32
N SER A 440 3.65 -6.31 11.52
CA SER A 440 4.21 -7.56 11.03
C SER A 440 3.09 -8.50 10.65
N PHE A 441 3.36 -9.43 9.73
CA PHE A 441 2.36 -10.45 9.36
C PHE A 441 1.96 -11.33 10.56
N GLY A 442 2.90 -11.62 11.47
CA GLY A 442 2.61 -12.34 12.72
C GLY A 442 1.65 -11.58 13.64
N LEU A 443 1.77 -10.24 13.71
CA LEU A 443 0.82 -9.41 14.46
C LEU A 443 -0.58 -9.45 13.86
N ASP A 444 -0.71 -9.46 12.52
CA ASP A 444 -2.01 -9.63 11.86
C ASP A 444 -2.66 -10.97 12.23
N LEU A 445 -1.91 -12.07 12.14
CA LEU A 445 -2.43 -13.40 12.51
C LEU A 445 -2.86 -13.45 13.98
N LYS A 446 -2.04 -12.87 14.88
CA LYS A 446 -2.39 -12.72 16.30
C LYS A 446 -3.69 -11.95 16.48
N ILE A 447 -3.88 -10.84 15.76
CA ILE A 447 -5.13 -10.05 15.83
C ILE A 447 -6.32 -10.87 15.34
N VAL A 448 -6.19 -11.62 14.25
CA VAL A 448 -7.27 -12.48 13.74
C VAL A 448 -7.67 -13.54 14.78
N VAL A 449 -6.70 -14.26 15.35
CA VAL A 449 -6.96 -15.28 16.39
C VAL A 449 -7.61 -14.66 17.63
N LEU A 450 -7.07 -13.52 18.11
CA LEU A 450 -7.66 -12.79 19.23
C LEU A 450 -9.06 -12.25 18.91
N THR A 451 -9.35 -11.92 17.65
CA THR A 451 -10.67 -11.47 17.21
C THR A 451 -11.68 -12.60 17.28
N LEU A 452 -11.30 -13.80 16.86
CA LEU A 452 -12.17 -14.97 16.99
C LEU A 452 -12.46 -15.23 18.46
N TRP A 453 -11.44 -15.32 19.31
CA TRP A 453 -11.64 -15.58 20.74
C TRP A 453 -12.44 -14.47 21.45
N LYS A 454 -11.99 -13.21 21.37
CA LYS A 454 -12.63 -12.08 22.05
C LYS A 454 -13.96 -11.68 21.40
N GLY A 455 -14.15 -11.95 20.11
CA GLY A 455 -15.39 -11.65 19.37
C GLY A 455 -16.56 -12.51 19.82
N PHE A 456 -16.32 -13.78 20.19
CA PHE A 456 -17.34 -14.66 20.77
C PHE A 456 -17.56 -14.46 22.28
N VAL A 457 -16.66 -13.75 22.98
CA VAL A 457 -16.67 -13.63 24.47
C VAL A 457 -16.84 -12.18 24.99
N GLY A 458 -16.76 -11.17 24.12
CA GLY A 458 -16.64 -9.76 24.52
C GLY A 458 -17.98 -9.05 24.84
N HIS A 459 -18.08 -8.49 26.04
CA HIS A 459 -19.22 -7.73 26.58
C HIS A 459 -19.46 -6.32 25.96
N ASN A 460 -18.73 -5.93 24.91
CA ASN A 460 -18.79 -4.60 24.30
C ASN A 460 -19.34 -4.57 22.86
N ALA A 461 -19.97 -5.66 22.41
CA ALA A 461 -20.74 -5.68 21.17
C ALA A 461 -22.19 -5.29 21.50
N TYR A 462 -22.57 -4.06 21.18
CA TYR A 462 -23.92 -3.52 21.38
C TYR A 462 -24.92 -4.07 20.37
#